data_AF-A0A485KH32-F1
#
_entry.id   AF-A0A485KH32-F1
#
_cell.length_a   1.000
_cell.length_b   1.000
_cell.length_c   1.000
_cell.angle_alpha   90.00
_cell.angle_beta   90.00
_cell.angle_gamma   90.00
#
_symmetry.space_group_name_H-M   'P 1'
#
loop_
_entity.id
_entity.type
_entity.pdbx_description
1 polymer ?
#
loop_
_entity_poly.entity_id
_entity_poly.type
_entity_poly.pdbx_seq_one_letter_code
_entity_poly.pdbx_strand_id
1 'polypeptide(L)'
;MLPPNTTAFLQPDDAGIIQAFKKRIGTLRSQYVVDKFDKLVETIGVADKENFTAHVNKLHDVSLLQALDWAKDAWQDVTRDTIANCWRHTGILDDDMYELIDRMNNL
;
A
#
# COMPACT_ATOMS: atom_id res chain seq x y z
N MET A 1 31.48 4.87 -10.28
CA MET A 1 30.43 4.29 -9.39
C MET A 1 29.75 5.44 -8.66
N LEU A 2 28.45 5.33 -8.37
CA LEU A 2 27.76 6.33 -7.56
C LEU A 2 28.23 6.26 -6.10
N PRO A 3 28.22 7.38 -5.35
CA PRO A 3 28.55 7.38 -3.93
C PRO A 3 27.64 6.45 -3.10
N PRO A 4 28.06 6.03 -1.90
CA PRO A 4 27.17 5.36 -0.96
C PRO A 4 25.90 6.16 -0.68
N ASN A 5 24.79 5.48 -0.39
CA ASN A 5 23.46 6.06 -0.09
C ASN A 5 22.80 6.86 -1.21
N THR A 6 23.35 6.86 -2.43
CA THR A 6 22.75 7.56 -3.58
C THR A 6 21.32 7.08 -3.89
N THR A 7 21.07 5.80 -3.67
CA THR A 7 19.77 5.15 -3.86
C THR A 7 18.62 5.88 -3.15
N ALA A 8 18.77 6.17 -1.85
CA ALA A 8 17.71 6.81 -1.06
C ALA A 8 17.38 8.25 -1.51
N PHE A 9 18.33 8.93 -2.17
CA PHE A 9 18.14 10.28 -2.67
C PHE A 9 17.63 10.32 -4.12
N LEU A 10 18.08 9.38 -4.95
CA LEU A 10 17.78 9.40 -6.39
C LEU A 10 16.64 8.47 -6.79
N GLN A 11 16.24 7.48 -5.97
CA GLN A 11 15.16 6.56 -6.36
C GLN A 11 13.78 7.15 -6.06
N PRO A 12 12.95 7.41 -7.09
CA PRO A 12 11.58 7.89 -6.89
C PRO A 12 10.72 6.92 -6.08
N ASP A 13 11.03 5.62 -6.17
CA ASP A 13 10.36 4.57 -5.39
C ASP A 13 10.48 4.80 -3.88
N ASP A 14 11.67 5.20 -3.43
CA ASP A 14 11.97 5.54 -2.03
C ASP A 14 11.52 6.96 -1.66
N ALA A 15 11.22 7.81 -2.65
CA ALA A 15 10.76 9.19 -2.45
C ALA A 15 9.25 9.32 -2.16
N GLY A 16 8.51 8.20 -2.07
CA GLY A 16 7.12 8.20 -1.61
C GLY A 16 6.20 7.19 -2.30
N ILE A 17 6.58 6.63 -3.47
CA ILE A 17 5.75 5.66 -4.19
C ILE A 17 5.56 4.38 -3.36
N ILE A 18 6.64 3.80 -2.83
CA ILE A 18 6.55 2.61 -1.96
C ILE A 18 5.76 2.92 -0.70
N GLN A 19 5.90 4.12 -0.15
CA GLN A 19 5.16 4.54 1.05
C GLN A 19 3.66 4.60 0.78
N ALA A 20 3.24 5.24 -0.31
CA ALA A 20 1.83 5.33 -0.72
C ALA A 20 1.23 3.94 -0.94
N PHE A 21 1.93 3.09 -1.68
CA PHE A 21 1.54 1.70 -1.89
C PHE A 21 1.36 0.93 -0.57
N LYS A 22 2.37 0.96 0.32
CA LYS A 22 2.32 0.25 1.62
C LYS A 22 1.23 0.78 2.53
N LYS A 23 0.95 2.09 2.49
CA LYS A 23 -0.14 2.71 3.25
C LYS A 23 -1.48 2.11 2.85
N ARG A 24 -1.76 1.98 1.55
CA ARG A 24 -3.00 1.37 1.06
C ARG A 24 -3.13 -0.10 1.45
N ILE A 25 -2.05 -0.89 1.34
CA ILE A 25 -2.01 -2.27 1.86
C ILE A 25 -2.35 -2.32 3.35
N GLY A 26 -1.79 -1.42 4.16
CA GLY A 26 -2.05 -1.36 5.60
C GLY A 26 -3.53 -1.09 5.92
N THR A 27 -4.17 -0.18 5.18
CA THR A 27 -5.61 0.10 5.29
C THR A 27 -6.43 -1.13 4.95
N LEU A 28 -6.17 -1.78 3.80
CA LEU A 28 -6.89 -2.97 3.36
C LEU A 28 -6.75 -4.13 4.37
N ARG A 29 -5.54 -4.34 4.89
CA ARG A 29 -5.28 -5.36 5.92
C ARG A 29 -6.04 -5.07 7.21
N SER A 30 -6.09 -3.82 7.64
CA SER A 30 -6.79 -3.43 8.87
C SER A 30 -8.29 -3.69 8.74
N GLN A 31 -8.88 -3.29 7.61
CA GLN A 31 -10.29 -3.55 7.31
C GLN A 31 -10.58 -5.06 7.29
N TYR A 32 -9.74 -5.83 6.61
CA TYR A 32 -9.89 -7.30 6.53
C TYR A 32 -9.91 -7.97 7.91
N VAL A 33 -9.01 -7.54 8.82
CA VAL A 33 -8.95 -8.09 10.18
C VAL A 33 -10.22 -7.74 10.97
N VAL A 34 -10.70 -6.50 10.88
CA VAL A 34 -11.94 -6.07 11.53
C VAL A 34 -13.13 -6.86 11.00
N ASP A 35 -13.29 -6.96 9.68
CA ASP A 35 -14.40 -7.71 9.05
C ASP A 35 -14.40 -9.19 9.45
N LYS A 36 -13.20 -9.79 9.57
CA LYS A 36 -13.04 -11.19 9.98
C LYS A 36 -13.34 -11.39 11.47
N PHE A 37 -13.01 -10.40 12.31
CA PHE A 37 -13.35 -10.40 13.72
C PHE A 37 -14.84 -10.25 13.95
N ASP A 38 -15.51 -9.31 13.28
CA ASP A 38 -16.95 -9.10 13.40
C ASP A 38 -17.73 -10.36 13.02
N LYS A 39 -17.37 -11.00 11.90
CA LYS A 39 -17.92 -12.31 11.50
C LYS A 39 -17.69 -13.39 12.55
N LEU A 40 -16.50 -13.44 13.16
CA LEU A 40 -16.20 -14.43 14.19
C LEU A 40 -17.12 -14.24 15.41
N VAL A 41 -17.33 -13.01 15.85
CA VAL A 41 -18.19 -12.66 16.99
C VAL A 41 -19.66 -13.01 16.69
N GLU A 42 -20.14 -12.76 15.47
CA GLU A 42 -21.50 -13.13 15.06
C GLU A 42 -21.73 -14.65 15.05
N THR A 43 -20.68 -15.44 14.75
CA THR A 43 -20.83 -16.89 14.52
C THR A 43 -20.56 -17.73 15.77
N ILE A 44 -19.81 -17.22 16.76
CA ILE A 44 -19.44 -18.00 17.96
C ILE A 44 -20.53 -17.94 19.03
N GLY A 45 -21.02 -19.12 19.42
CA GLY A 45 -21.87 -19.31 20.58
C GLY A 45 -21.10 -19.24 21.92
N VAL A 46 -21.81 -18.93 23.01
CA VAL A 46 -21.27 -18.65 24.36
C VAL A 46 -20.37 -19.76 24.94
N ALA A 47 -20.47 -20.99 24.43
CA ALA A 47 -19.82 -22.17 25.02
C ALA A 47 -18.44 -22.53 24.42
N ASP A 48 -17.97 -21.85 23.37
CA ASP A 48 -16.84 -22.35 22.55
C ASP A 48 -15.55 -21.50 22.65
N LYS A 49 -15.07 -21.32 23.89
CA LYS A 49 -13.91 -20.45 24.19
C LYS A 49 -12.60 -20.93 23.56
N GLU A 50 -12.38 -22.23 23.50
CA GLU A 50 -11.14 -22.81 22.97
C GLU A 50 -11.06 -22.60 21.43
N ASN A 51 -12.19 -22.77 20.74
CA ASN A 51 -12.28 -22.41 19.32
C ASN A 51 -12.16 -20.90 19.12
N PHE A 52 -12.73 -20.06 19.98
CA PHE A 52 -12.60 -18.59 19.85
C PHE A 52 -11.14 -18.14 19.82
N THR A 53 -10.31 -18.57 20.78
CA THR A 53 -8.89 -18.21 20.81
C THR A 53 -8.14 -18.69 19.57
N ALA A 54 -8.41 -19.91 19.10
CA ALA A 54 -7.80 -20.45 17.88
C ALA A 54 -8.16 -19.63 16.63
N HIS A 55 -9.39 -19.14 16.53
CA HIS A 55 -9.84 -18.30 15.41
C HIS A 55 -9.28 -16.87 15.48
N VAL A 56 -9.18 -16.28 16.68
CA VAL A 56 -8.56 -14.97 16.90
C VAL A 56 -7.10 -14.97 16.43
N ASN A 57 -6.33 -16.01 16.74
CA ASN A 57 -4.94 -16.13 16.30
C ASN A 57 -4.78 -16.18 14.77
N LYS A 58 -5.84 -16.59 14.05
CA LYS A 58 -5.87 -16.68 12.58
C LYS A 58 -6.43 -15.44 11.89
N LEU A 59 -6.79 -14.38 12.63
CA LEU A 59 -7.39 -13.18 12.01
C LEU A 59 -6.45 -12.52 11.00
N HIS A 60 -5.15 -12.61 11.24
CA HIS A 60 -4.12 -12.05 10.36
C HIS A 60 -3.71 -12.98 9.21
N ASP A 61 -4.26 -14.19 9.13
CA ASP A 61 -3.98 -15.09 8.02
C ASP A 61 -4.55 -14.52 6.72
N VAL A 62 -3.67 -14.30 5.76
CA VAL A 62 -3.99 -13.76 4.43
C VAL A 62 -3.52 -14.76 3.39
N SER A 63 -4.39 -15.13 2.45
CA SER A 63 -4.02 -16.00 1.34
C SER A 63 -3.17 -15.24 0.32
N LEU A 64 -2.38 -15.96 -0.49
CA LEU A 64 -1.60 -15.35 -1.57
C LEU A 64 -2.50 -14.58 -2.55
N LEU A 65 -3.66 -15.12 -2.90
CA LEU A 65 -4.62 -14.46 -3.77
C LEU A 65 -5.07 -13.11 -3.18
N GLN A 66 -5.45 -13.10 -1.89
CA GLN A 66 -5.88 -11.87 -1.22
C GLN A 66 -4.77 -10.81 -1.18
N ALA A 67 -3.51 -11.24 -0.96
CA ALA A 67 -2.36 -10.35 -0.97
C ALA A 67 -2.09 -9.76 -2.37
N LEU A 68 -2.25 -10.56 -3.43
CA LEU A 68 -2.11 -10.10 -4.82
C LEU A 68 -3.22 -9.11 -5.20
N ASP A 69 -4.46 -9.37 -4.80
CA ASP A 69 -5.57 -8.45 -5.00
C ASP A 69 -5.31 -7.12 -4.28
N TRP A 70 -4.83 -7.15 -3.03
CA TRP A 70 -4.44 -5.93 -2.33
C TRP A 70 -3.30 -5.19 -3.01
N ALA A 71 -2.30 -5.90 -3.55
CA ALA A 71 -1.21 -5.28 -4.30
C ALA A 71 -1.72 -4.58 -5.56
N LYS A 72 -2.65 -5.21 -6.28
CA LYS A 72 -3.31 -4.59 -7.43
C LYS A 72 -4.07 -3.33 -7.03
N ASP A 73 -4.91 -3.41 -6.00
CA ASP A 73 -5.70 -2.27 -5.52
C ASP A 73 -4.79 -1.15 -4.99
N ALA A 74 -3.72 -1.50 -4.28
CA ALA A 74 -2.74 -0.55 -3.77
C ALA A 74 -2.00 0.18 -4.87
N TRP A 75 -1.64 -0.53 -5.96
CA TRP A 75 -1.02 0.11 -7.12
C TRP A 75 -1.98 1.06 -7.83
N GLN A 76 -3.26 0.69 -7.96
CA GLN A 76 -4.28 1.55 -8.56
C GLN A 76 -4.56 2.82 -7.74
N ASP A 77 -4.33 2.79 -6.43
CA ASP A 77 -4.49 3.93 -5.52
C ASP A 77 -3.27 4.89 -5.55
N VAL A 78 -2.12 4.46 -6.07
CA VAL A 78 -0.97 5.35 -6.27
C VAL A 78 -1.31 6.32 -7.40
N THR A 79 -1.47 7.59 -7.05
CA THR A 79 -1.85 8.62 -8.03
C THR A 79 -0.70 9.00 -8.95
N ARG A 80 -1.05 9.46 -10.15
CA ARG A 80 -0.08 10.03 -11.10
C ARG A 80 0.70 11.19 -10.48
N ASP A 81 0.02 12.04 -9.72
CA ASP A 81 0.64 13.16 -9.00
C ASP A 81 1.65 12.69 -7.96
N THR A 82 1.36 11.60 -7.23
CA THR A 82 2.31 11.01 -6.28
C THR A 82 3.58 10.58 -7.02
N ILE A 83 3.43 9.88 -8.15
CA ILE A 83 4.56 9.45 -8.97
C ILE A 83 5.34 10.68 -9.46
N ALA A 84 4.69 11.63 -10.11
CA ALA A 84 5.33 12.84 -10.64
C ALA A 84 6.08 13.62 -9.54
N ASN A 85 5.45 13.86 -8.40
CA ASN A 85 6.08 14.56 -7.28
C ASN A 85 7.30 13.81 -6.73
N CYS A 86 7.28 12.47 -6.70
CA CYS A 86 8.44 11.66 -6.28
C CYS A 86 9.61 11.82 -7.24
N TRP A 87 9.37 11.75 -8.55
CA TRP A 87 10.41 12.02 -9.56
C TRP A 87 10.95 13.45 -9.46
N ARG A 88 10.15 14.41 -8.95
CA ARG A 88 10.55 15.82 -8.86
C ARG A 88 11.48 16.00 -7.71
N HIS A 89 11.10 15.36 -6.61
CA HIS A 89 11.85 15.36 -5.38
C HIS A 89 13.26 14.78 -5.57
N THR A 90 13.43 13.77 -6.44
CA THR A 90 14.75 13.21 -6.73
C THR A 90 15.60 14.06 -7.68
N GLY A 91 15.01 15.10 -8.30
CA GLY A 91 15.71 15.99 -9.24
C GLY A 91 16.12 15.33 -10.56
N ILE A 92 15.56 14.16 -10.90
CA ILE A 92 15.86 13.46 -12.16
C ILE A 92 15.13 14.09 -13.35
N LEU A 93 13.88 14.52 -13.13
CA LEU A 93 13.13 15.27 -14.13
C LEU A 93 13.37 16.77 -13.91
N ASP A 94 13.68 17.48 -14.99
CA ASP A 94 13.77 18.94 -14.99
C ASP A 94 12.38 19.59 -15.06
N ASP A 95 12.31 20.89 -14.79
CA ASP A 95 11.04 21.62 -14.74
C ASP A 95 10.31 21.63 -16.11
N ASP A 96 11.04 21.57 -17.22
CA ASP A 96 10.46 21.50 -18.57
C ASP A 96 9.70 20.19 -18.80
N MET A 97 10.27 19.07 -18.37
CA MET A 97 9.61 17.76 -18.41
C MET A 97 8.40 17.71 -17.46
N TYR A 98 8.43 18.43 -16.34
CA TYR A 98 7.26 18.59 -15.46
C TYR A 98 6.11 19.32 -16.13
N GLU A 99 6.39 20.48 -16.73
CA GLU A 99 5.37 21.25 -17.43
C GLU A 99 4.70 20.44 -18.54
N LEU A 100 5.47 19.60 -19.23
CA LEU A 100 4.92 18.68 -20.23
C LEU A 100 3.96 17.65 -19.61
N ILE A 101 4.37 16.98 -18.53
CA ILE A 101 3.56 15.96 -17.85
C ILE A 101 2.27 16.58 -17.27
N ASP A 102 2.37 17.77 -16.69
CA ASP A 102 1.22 18.49 -16.13
C ASP A 102 0.22 18.86 -17.24
N ARG A 103 0.70 19.37 -18.38
CA ARG A 103 -0.16 19.61 -19.55
C ARG A 103 -0.83 18.34 -20.06
N MET A 104 -0.15 17.19 -20.04
CA MET A 104 -0.70 15.91 -20.47
C MET A 104 -1.76 15.34 -19.52
N ASN A 105 -1.66 15.61 -18.22
CA ASN A 105 -2.65 15.15 -17.23
C ASN A 105 -3.89 16.06 -17.16
N ASN A 106 -3.79 17.31 -17.63
CA ASN A 106 -4.89 18.28 -17.68
C ASN A 106 -5.66 18.27 -19.02
N LEU A 107 -5.36 17.32 -19.91
CA LEU A 107 -6.08 17.02 -21.16
C LEU A 107 -7.01 15.82 -20.98
#